data_AF-A0A2E2EG99-F1
#
_entry.id   AF-A0A2E2EG99-F1
#
_cell.length_a   1.000
_cell.length_b   1.000
_cell.length_c   1.000
_cell.angle_alpha   90.00
_cell.angle_beta   90.00
_cell.angle_gamma   90.00
#
_symmetry.space_group_name_H-M   'P 1'
#
loop_
_entity.id
_entity.type
_entity.pdbx_description
1 polymer ?
#
loop_
_entity_poly.entity_id
_entity_poly.type
_entity_poly.pdbx_seq_one_letter_code
_entity_poly.pdbx_strand_id
1 'polypeptide(L)'
;MKIFGNKFKLVKVFKDESSKFLLVCGIKFSSIYLFSAIFIYYIMWIILSLNNIYFESKGIGFDIELREAFIQNILGAFYKLFPEIFIFLIVLFFAGAYVGKVLLRPFELIGQYCLEKTQGQDVHYRPDIFSDYKVLTRFSEFFFRYVESALTHKELTPNTIPEEYRRIRTPKFEKDFFLHFFILITIIGTITGLFLFYINTEIESSLMDLSLRMISAKDPTVGYFIQNQSFIFDSIVVASSFIILVSYTMLSFHLYSKVSGAIFAFFATMRAFMKGNFQARVHLIGYSHIRSDGRKFNKYLDYVERQCKVNHNKLN
;
A
#
# COMPACT_ATOMS: atom_id res chain seq x y z
N MET A 1 -15.09 35.52 1.22
CA MET A 1 -15.19 34.10 0.83
C MET A 1 -14.73 33.95 -0.62
N LYS A 2 -13.42 33.81 -0.86
CA LYS A 2 -12.80 33.66 -2.19
C LYS A 2 -11.93 32.40 -2.17
N ILE A 3 -12.55 31.22 -2.35
CA ILE A 3 -11.84 29.96 -2.52
C ILE A 3 -12.63 29.13 -3.53
N PHE A 4 -12.56 29.46 -4.82
CA PHE A 4 -12.87 28.51 -5.90
C PHE A 4 -12.18 29.00 -7.16
N GLY A 5 -10.88 28.70 -7.26
CA GLY A 5 -10.04 29.19 -8.34
C GLY A 5 -8.73 28.42 -8.44
N ASN A 6 -8.73 27.13 -8.17
CA ASN A 6 -7.62 26.27 -8.56
C ASN A 6 -8.20 25.16 -9.45
N LYS A 7 -8.12 25.38 -10.77
CA LYS A 7 -8.32 24.32 -11.75
C LYS A 7 -7.42 23.15 -11.33
N PHE A 8 -8.03 22.03 -10.97
CA PHE A 8 -7.36 20.80 -10.57
C PHE A 8 -6.24 20.49 -11.58
N LYS A 9 -4.99 20.59 -11.13
CA LYS A 9 -3.78 20.22 -11.90
C LYS A 9 -3.65 18.69 -12.03
N LEU A 10 -4.74 17.99 -12.40
CA LEU A 10 -4.74 16.54 -12.62
C LEU A 10 -3.65 16.12 -13.61
N VAL A 11 -3.40 16.93 -14.64
CA VAL A 11 -2.35 16.68 -15.64
C VAL A 11 -0.92 16.70 -15.05
N LYS A 12 -0.67 17.37 -13.91
CA LYS A 12 0.64 17.32 -13.23
C LYS A 12 0.78 16.10 -12.32
N VAL A 13 -0.33 15.61 -11.75
CA VAL A 13 -0.32 14.40 -10.90
C VAL A 13 0.14 13.18 -11.69
N PHE A 14 -0.19 13.08 -12.98
CA PHE A 14 0.29 12.00 -13.85
C PHE A 14 1.71 12.19 -14.39
N LYS A 15 2.34 13.36 -14.19
CA LYS A 15 3.70 13.64 -14.68
C LYS A 15 4.78 13.37 -13.64
N ASP A 16 4.45 13.54 -12.36
CA ASP A 16 5.38 13.30 -11.27
C ASP A 16 5.54 11.81 -10.96
N GLU A 17 6.78 11.33 -10.85
CA GLU A 17 7.10 9.91 -10.66
C GLU A 17 6.67 9.42 -9.27
N SER A 18 6.74 10.27 -8.25
CA SER A 18 6.25 9.97 -6.91
C SER A 18 4.73 9.81 -6.94
N SER A 19 4.02 10.74 -7.59
CA SER A 19 2.57 10.65 -7.78
C SER A 19 2.13 9.39 -8.54
N LYS A 20 2.85 8.99 -9.62
CA LYS A 20 2.59 7.72 -10.31
C LYS A 20 2.74 6.50 -9.39
N PHE A 21 3.76 6.50 -8.53
CA PHE A 21 3.95 5.43 -7.55
C PHE A 21 2.77 5.33 -6.58
N LEU A 22 2.25 6.47 -6.09
CA LEU A 22 1.05 6.49 -5.24
C LEU A 22 -0.18 5.93 -5.95
N LEU A 23 -0.41 6.33 -7.21
CA LEU A 23 -1.53 5.82 -8.01
C LEU A 23 -1.42 4.31 -8.22
N VAL A 24 -0.23 3.80 -8.55
CA VAL A 24 0.01 2.36 -8.72
C VAL A 24 -0.20 1.61 -7.40
N CYS A 25 0.16 2.20 -6.25
CA CYS A 25 -0.16 1.62 -4.94
C CYS A 25 -1.67 1.53 -4.75
N GLY A 26 -2.41 2.63 -4.98
CA GLY A 26 -3.87 2.63 -4.89
C GLY A 26 -4.53 1.55 -5.76
N ILE A 27 -4.12 1.44 -7.03
CA ILE A 27 -4.62 0.41 -7.95
C ILE A 27 -4.34 -0.99 -7.40
N LYS A 28 -3.15 -1.26 -6.87
CA LYS A 28 -2.82 -2.59 -6.33
C LYS A 28 -3.73 -2.99 -5.17
N PHE A 29 -3.97 -2.08 -4.23
CA PHE A 29 -4.88 -2.32 -3.12
C PHE A 29 -6.30 -2.63 -3.60
N SER A 30 -6.89 -1.75 -4.42
CA SER A 30 -8.24 -1.97 -4.96
C SER A 30 -8.34 -3.21 -5.84
N SER A 31 -7.27 -3.57 -6.58
CA SER A 31 -7.28 -4.72 -7.47
C SER A 31 -7.38 -6.05 -6.74
N ILE A 32 -6.79 -6.19 -5.53
CA ILE A 32 -6.92 -7.41 -4.72
C ILE A 32 -8.40 -7.67 -4.42
N TYR A 33 -9.10 -6.66 -3.90
CA TYR A 33 -10.54 -6.76 -3.63
C TYR A 33 -11.33 -7.05 -4.91
N LEU A 34 -11.07 -6.33 -6.00
CA LEU A 34 -11.80 -6.49 -7.26
C LEU A 34 -11.67 -7.91 -7.81
N PHE A 35 -10.45 -8.47 -7.86
CA PHE A 35 -10.24 -9.83 -8.35
C PHE A 35 -10.89 -10.87 -7.43
N SER A 36 -10.81 -10.70 -6.11
CA SER A 36 -11.49 -11.59 -5.17
C SER A 36 -13.01 -11.52 -5.30
N ALA A 37 -13.58 -10.33 -5.46
CA ALA A 37 -15.02 -10.14 -5.65
C ALA A 37 -15.51 -10.76 -6.96
N ILE A 38 -14.79 -10.57 -8.08
CA ILE A 38 -15.09 -11.21 -9.36
C ILE A 38 -15.03 -12.73 -9.24
N PHE A 39 -14.02 -13.26 -8.55
CA PHE A 39 -13.86 -14.70 -8.34
C PHE A 39 -15.02 -15.29 -7.53
N ILE A 40 -15.42 -14.66 -6.42
CA ILE A 40 -16.57 -15.08 -5.63
C ILE A 40 -17.84 -15.04 -6.48
N TYR A 41 -18.09 -13.92 -7.17
CA TYR A 41 -19.28 -13.78 -8.00
C TYR A 41 -19.36 -14.87 -9.09
N TYR A 42 -18.22 -15.23 -9.68
CA TYR A 42 -18.14 -16.34 -10.62
C TYR A 42 -18.49 -17.69 -9.97
N ILE A 43 -17.99 -17.98 -8.76
CA ILE A 43 -18.37 -19.20 -8.03
C ILE A 43 -19.87 -19.19 -7.68
N MET A 44 -20.40 -18.06 -7.21
CA MET A 44 -21.82 -17.91 -6.93
C MET A 44 -22.66 -18.22 -8.17
N TRP A 45 -22.28 -17.65 -9.32
CA TRP A 45 -22.94 -17.94 -10.59
C TRP A 45 -22.93 -19.44 -10.93
N ILE A 46 -21.82 -20.15 -10.70
CA ILE A 46 -21.74 -21.61 -10.89
C ILE A 46 -22.73 -22.34 -9.97
N ILE A 47 -22.76 -22.01 -8.67
CA ILE A 47 -23.67 -22.64 -7.70
C ILE A 47 -25.12 -22.45 -8.15
N LEU A 48 -25.46 -21.23 -8.57
CA LEU A 48 -26.81 -20.91 -9.03
C LEU A 48 -27.17 -21.65 -10.32
N SER A 49 -26.21 -21.81 -11.23
CA SER A 49 -26.41 -22.60 -12.45
C SER A 49 -26.63 -24.09 -12.14
N LEU A 50 -25.88 -24.65 -11.18
CA LEU A 50 -26.06 -26.03 -10.72
C LEU A 50 -27.43 -26.23 -10.06
N ASN A 51 -27.88 -25.25 -9.28
CA ASN A 51 -29.21 -25.28 -8.66
C ASN A 51 -30.32 -25.34 -9.70
N ASN A 52 -30.23 -24.51 -10.73
CA ASN A 52 -31.19 -24.50 -11.82
C ASN A 52 -31.30 -25.88 -12.48
N ILE A 53 -30.17 -26.50 -12.82
CA ILE A 53 -30.13 -27.85 -13.42
C ILE A 53 -30.71 -28.90 -12.46
N TYR A 54 -30.36 -28.84 -11.18
CA TYR A 54 -30.86 -29.77 -10.16
C TYR A 54 -32.39 -29.70 -10.05
N PHE A 55 -32.96 -28.50 -10.00
CA PHE A 55 -34.40 -28.32 -9.87
C PHE A 55 -35.16 -28.74 -11.14
N GLU A 56 -34.65 -28.39 -12.33
CA GLU A 56 -35.17 -28.89 -13.61
C GLU A 56 -35.22 -30.43 -13.64
N SER A 57 -34.15 -31.09 -13.16
CA SER A 57 -34.07 -32.56 -13.13
C SER A 57 -35.09 -33.23 -12.21
N LYS A 58 -35.60 -32.51 -11.20
CA LYS A 58 -36.60 -33.01 -10.26
C LYS A 58 -38.03 -32.86 -10.73
N GLY A 59 -38.25 -32.32 -11.94
CA GLY A 59 -39.59 -32.02 -12.43
C GLY A 59 -40.28 -30.91 -11.63
N ILE A 60 -39.54 -30.24 -10.73
CA ILE A 60 -39.91 -28.95 -10.16
C ILE A 60 -39.62 -27.96 -11.28
N GLY A 61 -40.54 -27.90 -12.25
CA GLY A 61 -40.38 -27.09 -13.45
C GLY A 61 -39.93 -25.69 -13.06
N PHE A 62 -38.68 -25.37 -13.40
CA PHE A 62 -38.26 -23.98 -13.49
C PHE A 62 -38.99 -23.44 -14.71
N ASP A 63 -40.19 -22.92 -14.47
CA ASP A 63 -40.88 -22.17 -15.51
C ASP A 63 -39.96 -21.01 -15.95
N ILE A 64 -40.06 -20.59 -17.20
CA ILE A 64 -39.22 -19.51 -17.74
C ILE A 64 -39.30 -18.27 -16.83
N GLU A 65 -40.50 -18.02 -16.29
CA GLU A 65 -40.80 -16.96 -15.31
C GLU A 65 -40.00 -17.08 -14.01
N LEU A 66 -39.72 -18.30 -13.54
CA LEU A 66 -39.02 -18.55 -12.27
C LEU A 66 -37.52 -18.30 -12.42
N ARG A 67 -36.96 -18.69 -13.57
CA ARG A 67 -35.57 -18.34 -13.96
C ARG A 67 -35.40 -16.84 -14.14
N GLU A 68 -36.36 -16.17 -14.76
CA GLU A 68 -36.35 -14.71 -14.89
C GLU A 68 -36.43 -14.00 -13.54
N ALA A 69 -37.34 -14.43 -12.66
CA ALA A 69 -37.43 -13.92 -11.30
C ALA A 69 -36.12 -14.10 -10.51
N PHE A 70 -35.44 -15.23 -10.72
CA PHE A 70 -34.16 -15.52 -10.08
C PHE A 70 -33.02 -14.62 -10.57
N ILE A 71 -32.91 -14.44 -11.89
CA ILE A 71 -31.93 -13.52 -12.50
C ILE A 71 -32.21 -12.07 -12.08
N GLN A 72 -33.48 -11.65 -12.09
CA GLN A 72 -33.88 -10.31 -11.65
C GLN A 72 -33.56 -10.07 -10.18
N ASN A 73 -33.73 -11.07 -9.31
CA ASN A 73 -33.38 -10.95 -7.90
C ASN A 73 -31.86 -10.80 -7.68
N ILE A 74 -31.04 -11.57 -8.40
CA ILE A 74 -29.57 -11.44 -8.34
C ILE A 74 -29.12 -10.07 -8.83
N LEU A 75 -29.63 -9.63 -9.99
CA LEU A 75 -29.31 -8.32 -10.54
C LEU A 75 -29.81 -7.20 -9.62
N GLY A 76 -30.97 -7.37 -8.99
CA GLY A 76 -31.53 -6.44 -8.02
C GLY A 76 -30.66 -6.32 -6.76
N ALA A 77 -30.21 -7.45 -6.19
CA ALA A 77 -29.29 -7.47 -5.07
C ALA A 77 -27.95 -6.81 -5.43
N PHE A 78 -27.40 -7.12 -6.61
CA PHE A 78 -26.18 -6.49 -7.10
C PHE A 78 -26.35 -4.98 -7.30
N TYR A 79 -27.45 -4.54 -7.90
CA TYR A 79 -27.74 -3.12 -8.11
C TYR A 79 -27.88 -2.37 -6.79
N LYS A 80 -28.49 -2.99 -5.77
CA LYS A 80 -28.61 -2.43 -4.42
C LYS A 80 -27.25 -2.27 -3.75
N LEU A 81 -26.35 -3.25 -3.89
CA LEU A 81 -25.03 -3.26 -3.27
C LEU A 81 -23.97 -2.50 -4.08
N PHE A 82 -24.22 -2.22 -5.36
CA PHE A 82 -23.27 -1.57 -6.26
C PHE A 82 -22.71 -0.23 -5.72
N PRO A 83 -23.53 0.69 -5.15
CA PRO A 83 -23.01 1.93 -4.57
C PRO A 83 -22.00 1.68 -3.45
N GLU A 84 -22.25 0.69 -2.59
CA GLU A 84 -21.39 0.35 -1.46
C GLU A 84 -20.07 -0.24 -1.95
N ILE A 85 -20.12 -1.18 -2.91
CA ILE A 85 -18.94 -1.77 -3.56
C ILE A 85 -18.10 -0.67 -4.22
N PHE A 86 -18.75 0.26 -4.93
CA PHE A 86 -18.06 1.34 -5.63
C PHE A 86 -17.39 2.33 -4.67
N ILE A 87 -18.09 2.75 -3.61
CA ILE A 87 -17.52 3.62 -2.57
C ILE A 87 -16.36 2.92 -1.89
N PHE A 88 -16.50 1.64 -1.56
CA PHE A 88 -15.44 0.86 -0.92
C PHE A 88 -14.18 0.75 -1.79
N LEU A 89 -14.34 0.52 -3.10
CA LEU A 89 -13.23 0.52 -4.06
C LEU A 89 -12.47 1.86 -4.07
N ILE A 90 -13.19 2.98 -4.02
CA ILE A 90 -12.59 4.32 -3.94
C ILE A 90 -11.83 4.50 -2.62
N VAL A 91 -12.41 4.08 -1.50
CA VAL A 91 -11.75 4.16 -0.19
C VAL A 91 -10.48 3.31 -0.17
N LEU A 92 -10.54 2.07 -0.68
CA LEU A 92 -9.36 1.20 -0.80
C LEU A 92 -8.27 1.82 -1.69
N PHE A 93 -8.66 2.48 -2.78
CA PHE A 93 -7.71 3.15 -3.66
C PHE A 93 -6.94 4.25 -2.91
N PHE A 94 -7.65 5.10 -2.17
CA PHE A 94 -7.03 6.16 -1.38
C PHE A 94 -6.23 5.61 -0.19
N ALA A 95 -6.69 4.53 0.44
CA ALA A 95 -5.93 3.83 1.48
C ALA A 95 -4.59 3.31 0.92
N GLY A 96 -4.60 2.67 -0.25
CA GLY A 96 -3.39 2.21 -0.92
C GLY A 96 -2.45 3.36 -1.33
N ALA A 97 -2.99 4.47 -1.82
CA ALA A 97 -2.21 5.67 -2.12
C ALA A 97 -1.59 6.28 -0.85
N TYR A 98 -2.33 6.29 0.27
CA TYR A 98 -1.83 6.73 1.56
C TYR A 98 -0.67 5.84 2.06
N VAL A 99 -0.81 4.52 1.96
CA VAL A 99 0.27 3.57 2.29
C VAL A 99 1.51 3.85 1.44
N GLY A 100 1.34 4.11 0.14
CA GLY A 100 2.43 4.55 -0.74
C GLY A 100 3.13 5.84 -0.26
N LYS A 101 2.35 6.80 0.26
CA LYS A 101 2.88 8.06 0.78
C LYS A 101 3.67 7.86 2.06
N VAL A 102 3.21 6.98 2.95
CA VAL A 102 3.94 6.61 4.19
C VAL A 102 5.32 6.04 3.85
N LEU A 103 5.44 5.22 2.80
CA LEU A 103 6.73 4.66 2.35
C LEU A 103 7.69 5.72 1.82
N LEU A 104 7.19 6.74 1.14
CA LEU A 104 8.01 7.80 0.54
C LEU A 104 8.43 8.87 1.54
N ARG A 105 7.66 9.06 2.61
CA ARG A 105 7.79 10.16 3.56
C ARG A 105 9.21 10.37 4.11
N PRO A 106 10.00 9.34 4.48
CA PRO A 106 11.34 9.56 5.02
C PRO A 106 12.30 10.19 4.01
N PHE A 107 12.15 9.85 2.72
CA PHE A 107 12.94 10.46 1.65
C PHE A 107 12.50 11.90 1.39
N GLU A 108 11.20 12.18 1.45
CA GLU A 108 10.66 13.54 1.32
C GLU A 108 11.18 14.44 2.44
N LEU A 109 11.22 13.97 3.69
CA LEU A 109 11.75 14.70 4.84
C LEU A 109 13.24 15.03 4.67
N ILE A 110 14.06 14.04 4.30
CA ILE A 110 15.49 14.24 4.00
C ILE A 110 15.66 15.26 2.86
N GLY A 111 14.91 15.10 1.77
CA GLY A 111 14.99 15.95 0.60
C GLY A 111 14.55 17.39 0.88
N GLN A 112 13.48 17.59 1.66
CA GLN A 112 12.98 18.91 2.06
C GLN A 112 13.97 19.63 2.97
N TYR A 113 14.47 18.96 4.02
CA TYR A 113 15.49 19.55 4.90
C TYR A 113 16.73 20.00 4.11
N CYS A 114 17.23 19.15 3.21
CA CYS A 114 18.36 19.50 2.35
C CYS A 114 18.07 20.72 1.46
N LEU A 115 16.86 20.80 0.88
CA LEU A 115 16.47 21.92 0.04
C LEU A 115 16.41 23.23 0.84
N GLU A 116 15.74 23.22 1.99
CA GLU A 116 15.58 24.39 2.86
C GLU A 116 16.93 24.90 3.38
N LYS A 117 17.83 24.00 3.82
CA LYS A 117 19.19 24.37 4.21
C LYS A 117 19.99 24.99 3.05
N THR A 118 19.90 24.44 1.83
CA THR A 118 20.59 25.05 0.67
C THR A 118 20.03 26.43 0.29
N GLN A 119 18.80 26.74 0.67
CA GLN A 119 18.19 28.05 0.48
C GLN A 119 18.54 29.06 1.61
N GLY A 120 19.38 28.67 2.56
CA GLY A 120 19.81 29.52 3.67
C GLY A 120 18.76 29.65 4.78
N GLN A 121 17.74 28.79 4.81
CA GLN A 121 16.76 28.78 5.89
C GLN A 121 17.35 28.08 7.12
N ASP A 122 17.11 28.67 8.30
CA ASP A 122 17.49 28.04 9.56
C ASP A 122 16.44 27.00 9.99
N VAL A 123 16.58 25.80 9.43
CA VAL A 123 15.71 24.66 9.73
C VAL A 123 16.48 23.59 10.48
N HIS A 124 15.86 22.97 11.50
CA HIS A 124 16.46 21.84 12.21
C HIS A 124 15.86 20.53 11.70
N TYR A 125 16.71 19.54 11.46
CA TYR A 125 16.24 18.22 11.07
C TYR A 125 15.48 17.58 12.24
N ARG A 126 14.17 17.45 12.10
CA ARG A 126 13.30 16.82 13.09
C ARG A 126 12.68 15.56 12.49
N PRO A 127 13.21 14.38 12.82
CA PRO A 127 12.58 13.13 12.42
C PRO A 127 11.21 12.98 13.07
N ASP A 128 10.23 12.46 12.33
CA ASP A 128 8.87 12.26 12.83
C ASP A 128 8.70 10.85 13.42
N ILE A 129 8.14 10.80 14.63
CA ILE A 129 7.97 9.61 15.50
C ILE A 129 7.21 8.47 14.79
N PHE A 130 6.28 8.81 13.89
CA PHE A 130 5.42 7.83 13.21
C PHE A 130 5.98 7.29 11.88
N SER A 131 7.15 7.78 11.46
CA SER A 131 7.69 7.57 10.10
C SER A 131 9.02 6.81 10.05
N ASP A 132 9.50 6.34 11.19
CA ASP A 132 10.90 5.97 11.32
C ASP A 132 11.22 4.60 10.71
N TYR A 133 11.84 4.63 9.52
CA TYR A 133 12.98 3.75 9.29
C TYR A 133 14.01 4.04 10.38
N LYS A 134 13.91 3.36 11.53
CA LYS A 134 14.77 3.67 12.70
C LYS A 134 16.24 3.72 12.31
N VAL A 135 16.67 2.93 11.33
CA VAL A 135 18.07 2.95 10.87
C VAL A 135 18.35 4.20 10.03
N LEU A 136 17.60 4.42 8.95
CA LEU A 136 17.83 5.57 8.07
C LEU A 136 17.62 6.89 8.80
N THR A 137 16.55 7.00 9.59
CA THR A 137 16.22 8.22 10.29
C THR A 137 17.25 8.57 11.36
N ARG A 138 17.61 7.65 12.25
CA ARG A 138 18.67 7.90 13.26
C ARG A 138 20.02 8.18 12.62
N PHE A 139 20.35 7.45 11.56
CA PHE A 139 21.61 7.67 10.85
C PHE A 139 21.61 9.02 10.11
N SER A 140 20.50 9.43 9.52
CA SER A 140 20.36 10.75 8.89
C SER A 140 20.47 11.88 9.90
N GLU A 141 19.92 11.73 11.11
CA GLU A 141 20.08 12.70 12.19
C GLU A 141 21.55 12.82 12.62
N PHE A 142 22.22 11.69 12.85
CA PHE A 142 23.66 11.66 13.14
C PHE A 142 24.49 12.30 12.02
N PHE A 143 24.16 11.98 10.76
CA PHE A 143 24.80 12.54 9.58
C PHE A 143 24.63 14.06 9.51
N PHE A 144 23.41 14.57 9.69
CA PHE A 144 23.14 16.00 9.60
C PHE A 144 23.78 16.80 10.73
N ARG A 145 23.83 16.27 11.96
CA ARG A 145 24.60 16.88 13.05
C ARG A 145 26.10 16.97 12.72
N TYR A 146 26.66 15.92 12.12
CA TYR A 146 28.04 15.94 11.64
C TYR A 146 28.27 17.03 10.58
N VAL A 147 27.39 17.11 9.58
CA VAL A 147 27.48 18.12 8.51
C VAL A 147 27.32 19.54 9.06
N GLU A 148 26.38 19.77 9.98
CA GLU A 148 26.20 21.07 10.64
C GLU A 148 27.45 21.49 11.44
N SER A 149 28.08 20.55 12.15
CA SER A 149 29.36 20.78 12.81
C SER A 149 30.44 21.15 11.80
N ALA A 150 30.55 20.41 10.69
CA ALA A 150 31.53 20.70 9.63
C ALA A 150 31.32 22.09 9.00
N LEU A 151 30.07 22.48 8.74
CA LEU A 151 29.72 23.81 8.23
C LEU A 151 30.09 24.92 9.20
N THR A 152 29.86 24.70 10.50
CA THR A 152 30.20 25.68 11.56
C THR A 152 31.70 25.91 11.65
N HIS A 153 32.51 24.85 11.57
CA HIS A 153 33.97 24.92 11.60
C HIS A 153 34.60 25.21 10.23
N LYS A 154 33.79 25.23 9.16
CA LYS A 154 34.20 25.35 7.75
C LYS A 154 35.25 24.32 7.32
N GLU A 155 35.21 23.13 7.92
CA GLU A 155 36.17 22.07 7.69
C GLU A 155 35.49 20.71 7.63
N LEU A 156 35.81 19.94 6.59
CA LEU A 156 35.37 18.56 6.42
C LEU A 156 36.49 17.63 6.87
N THR A 157 36.29 17.01 8.04
CA THR A 157 37.17 15.99 8.60
C THR A 157 36.46 14.64 8.63
N PRO A 158 37.18 13.53 8.35
CA PRO A 158 36.61 12.20 8.50
C PRO A 158 36.14 11.97 9.94
N ASN A 159 34.96 11.36 10.11
CA ASN A 159 34.39 11.06 11.41
C ASN A 159 34.29 9.54 11.64
N THR A 160 34.43 9.12 12.90
CA THR A 160 34.25 7.73 13.29
C THR A 160 32.75 7.41 13.33
N ILE A 161 32.35 6.44 12.51
CA ILE A 161 30.97 5.96 12.47
C ILE A 161 30.75 4.94 13.59
N PRO A 162 29.66 5.04 14.37
CA PRO A 162 29.35 4.05 15.40
C PRO A 162 29.34 2.61 14.85
N GLU A 163 29.84 1.66 15.65
CA GLU A 163 29.99 0.26 15.24
C GLU A 163 28.67 -0.39 14.79
N GLU A 164 27.54 0.05 15.34
CA GLU A 164 26.20 -0.37 14.94
C GLU A 164 25.88 -0.11 13.45
N TYR A 165 26.40 0.98 12.87
CA TYR A 165 26.20 1.34 11.47
C TYR A 165 27.35 0.84 10.55
N ARG A 166 28.53 0.55 11.12
CA ARG A 166 29.70 0.07 10.38
C ARG A 166 29.46 -1.30 9.72
N ARG A 167 28.69 -2.16 10.38
CA ARG A 167 28.42 -3.55 9.95
C ARG A 167 27.38 -3.69 8.83
N ILE A 168 26.64 -2.63 8.51
CA ILE A 168 25.55 -2.67 7.51
C ILE A 168 26.15 -2.61 6.10
N ARG A 169 26.42 -3.77 5.48
CA ARG A 169 27.02 -3.85 4.13
C ARG A 169 26.02 -4.05 2.99
N THR A 170 24.78 -4.40 3.32
CA THR A 170 23.69 -4.66 2.38
C THR A 170 22.40 -3.99 2.89
N PRO A 171 21.36 -3.86 2.05
CA PRO A 171 20.05 -3.42 2.50
C PRO A 171 19.57 -4.29 3.67
N LYS A 172 19.62 -3.74 4.89
CA LYS A 172 19.19 -4.46 6.08
C LYS A 172 17.67 -4.39 6.14
N PHE A 173 17.04 -5.54 6.36
CA PHE A 173 15.62 -5.58 6.63
C PHE A 173 15.31 -4.87 7.94
N GLU A 174 14.58 -3.76 7.86
CA GLU A 174 14.17 -2.94 9.00
C GLU A 174 12.91 -3.52 9.63
N LYS A 175 13.11 -4.48 10.54
CA LYS A 175 12.04 -5.24 11.20
C LYS A 175 10.97 -4.35 11.81
N ASP A 176 11.38 -3.33 12.56
CA ASP A 176 10.44 -2.45 13.27
C ASP A 176 9.55 -1.68 12.30
N PHE A 177 10.14 -1.02 11.30
CA PHE A 177 9.37 -0.31 10.27
C PHE A 177 8.45 -1.28 9.53
N PHE A 178 9.00 -2.41 9.08
CA PHE A 178 8.22 -3.40 8.35
C PHE A 178 7.06 -3.94 9.18
N LEU A 179 7.23 -4.14 10.48
CA LEU A 179 6.17 -4.63 11.36
C LEU A 179 5.01 -3.63 11.45
N HIS A 180 5.28 -2.33 11.69
CA HIS A 180 4.23 -1.31 11.73
C HIS A 180 3.52 -1.17 10.37
N PHE A 181 4.31 -1.18 9.29
CA PHE A 181 3.81 -1.16 7.92
C PHE A 181 2.95 -2.39 7.59
N PHE A 182 3.40 -3.57 8.00
CA PHE A 182 2.69 -4.83 7.84
C PHE A 182 1.38 -4.84 8.62
N ILE A 183 1.38 -4.37 9.88
CA ILE A 183 0.16 -4.24 10.69
C ILE A 183 -0.85 -3.34 9.99
N LEU A 184 -0.43 -2.18 9.47
CA LEU A 184 -1.31 -1.26 8.74
C LEU A 184 -1.97 -1.94 7.54
N ILE A 185 -1.18 -2.67 6.73
CA ILE A 185 -1.69 -3.39 5.55
C ILE A 185 -2.61 -4.54 5.96
N THR A 186 -2.28 -5.27 7.02
CA THR A 186 -3.10 -6.35 7.55
C THR A 186 -4.44 -5.83 8.07
N ILE A 187 -4.48 -4.67 8.74
CA ILE A 187 -5.75 -4.03 9.13
C ILE A 187 -6.62 -3.74 7.90
N ILE A 188 -6.03 -3.17 6.83
CA ILE A 188 -6.75 -2.92 5.58
C ILE A 188 -7.24 -4.23 4.97
N GLY A 189 -6.42 -5.28 4.99
CA GLY A 189 -6.78 -6.61 4.51
C GLY A 189 -7.93 -7.24 5.29
N THR A 190 -7.92 -7.15 6.62
CA THR A 190 -9.01 -7.63 7.48
C THR A 190 -10.31 -6.86 7.21
N ILE A 191 -10.25 -5.53 7.11
CA ILE A 191 -11.43 -4.71 6.76
C ILE A 191 -11.97 -5.12 5.37
N THR A 192 -11.08 -5.38 4.41
CA THR A 192 -11.46 -5.87 3.07
C THR A 192 -12.16 -7.22 3.13
N GLY A 193 -11.63 -8.18 3.91
CA GLY A 193 -12.24 -9.49 4.11
C GLY A 193 -13.60 -9.39 4.78
N LEU A 194 -13.73 -8.57 5.84
CA LEU A 194 -15.00 -8.34 6.53
C LEU A 194 -16.06 -7.71 5.62
N PHE A 195 -15.66 -6.73 4.81
CA PHE A 195 -16.58 -6.12 3.85
C PHE A 195 -17.03 -7.11 2.78
N LEU A 196 -16.14 -7.96 2.29
CA LEU A 196 -16.50 -9.02 1.36
C LEU A 196 -17.45 -10.04 1.98
N PHE A 197 -17.22 -10.42 3.24
CA PHE A 197 -18.11 -11.28 4.00
C PHE A 197 -19.51 -10.68 4.08
N TYR A 198 -19.61 -9.41 4.47
CA TYR A 198 -20.87 -8.67 4.52
C TYR A 198 -21.63 -8.70 3.18
N ILE A 199 -20.96 -8.35 2.07
CA ILE A 199 -21.57 -8.35 0.73
C ILE A 199 -22.07 -9.75 0.36
N ASN A 200 -21.29 -10.80 0.65
CA ASN A 200 -21.70 -12.16 0.33
C ASN A 200 -22.92 -12.61 1.14
N THR A 201 -22.95 -12.34 2.44
CA THR A 201 -24.09 -12.69 3.31
C THR A 201 -25.37 -11.99 2.85
N GLU A 202 -25.31 -10.74 2.40
CA GLU A 202 -26.47 -10.03 1.83
C GLU A 202 -26.99 -10.67 0.54
N ILE A 203 -26.08 -11.08 -0.36
CA ILE A 203 -26.46 -11.77 -1.60
C ILE A 203 -27.04 -13.14 -1.28
N GLU A 204 -26.40 -13.91 -0.40
CA GLU A 204 -26.86 -15.24 0.05
C GLU A 204 -28.24 -15.17 0.70
N SER A 205 -28.44 -14.24 1.63
CA SER A 205 -29.74 -13.95 2.26
C SER A 205 -30.82 -13.73 1.20
N SER A 206 -30.55 -12.87 0.21
CA SER A 206 -31.49 -12.57 -0.88
C SER A 206 -31.81 -13.81 -1.75
N LEU A 207 -30.84 -14.71 -1.92
CA LEU A 207 -31.01 -15.97 -2.66
C LEU A 207 -31.81 -17.01 -1.86
N MET A 208 -31.53 -17.15 -0.57
CA MET A 208 -32.26 -18.05 0.33
C MET A 208 -33.71 -17.62 0.48
N ASP A 209 -33.99 -16.33 0.65
CA ASP A 209 -35.36 -15.81 0.77
C ASP A 209 -36.19 -16.13 -0.47
N LEU A 210 -35.62 -15.97 -1.67
CA LEU A 210 -36.29 -16.32 -2.92
C LEU A 210 -36.52 -17.82 -3.03
N SER A 211 -35.52 -18.63 -2.70
CA SER A 211 -35.59 -20.09 -2.80
C SER A 211 -36.62 -20.68 -1.81
N LEU A 212 -36.69 -20.14 -0.59
CA LEU A 212 -37.66 -20.56 0.44
C LEU A 212 -39.10 -20.20 0.04
N ARG A 213 -39.32 -18.99 -0.49
CA ARG A 213 -40.66 -18.54 -0.96
C ARG A 213 -41.16 -19.38 -2.13
N MET A 214 -40.25 -19.81 -3.01
CA MET A 214 -40.60 -20.53 -4.24
C MET A 214 -40.77 -22.05 -4.02
N ILE A 215 -39.97 -22.67 -3.15
CA ILE A 215 -39.83 -24.13 -3.14
C ILE A 215 -40.24 -24.80 -1.82
N SER A 216 -40.07 -24.11 -0.68
CA SER A 216 -40.24 -24.74 0.65
C SER A 216 -41.69 -25.13 0.99
N ALA A 217 -42.67 -24.70 0.20
CA ALA A 217 -44.07 -25.09 0.36
C ALA A 217 -44.41 -26.48 -0.20
N LYS A 218 -43.53 -27.11 -1.00
CA LYS A 218 -43.86 -28.33 -1.76
C LYS A 218 -42.98 -29.56 -1.49
N ASP A 219 -41.71 -29.42 -1.06
CA ASP A 219 -40.82 -30.59 -0.83
C ASP A 219 -39.74 -30.34 0.27
N PRO A 220 -39.73 -31.12 1.37
CA PRO A 220 -38.73 -31.00 2.44
C PRO A 220 -37.30 -31.36 2.02
N THR A 221 -37.11 -32.17 0.96
CA THR A 221 -35.78 -32.54 0.47
C THR A 221 -35.05 -31.36 -0.17
N VAL A 222 -35.79 -30.46 -0.81
CA VAL A 222 -35.23 -29.24 -1.40
C VAL A 222 -34.87 -28.22 -0.31
N GLY A 223 -35.68 -28.12 0.75
CA GLY A 223 -35.34 -27.32 1.92
C GLY A 223 -34.00 -27.72 2.55
N TYR A 224 -33.77 -29.03 2.71
CA TYR A 224 -32.49 -29.57 3.17
C TYR A 224 -31.34 -29.25 2.21
N PHE A 225 -31.56 -29.38 0.89
CA PHE A 225 -30.54 -29.03 -0.10
C PHE A 225 -30.13 -27.55 0.00
N ILE A 226 -31.09 -26.62 0.00
CA ILE A 226 -30.85 -25.17 0.09
C ILE A 226 -30.11 -24.80 1.38
N GLN A 227 -30.52 -25.39 2.51
CA GLN A 227 -29.89 -25.13 3.80
C GLN A 227 -28.41 -25.56 3.82
N ASN A 228 -28.07 -26.68 3.19
CA ASN A 228 -26.67 -27.11 3.08
C ASN A 228 -25.84 -26.24 2.11
N GLN A 229 -26.47 -25.44 1.24
CA GLN A 229 -25.73 -24.53 0.38
C GLN A 229 -25.17 -23.32 1.13
N SER A 230 -25.84 -22.89 2.19
CA SER A 230 -25.34 -21.80 3.06
C SER A 230 -23.93 -22.13 3.56
N PHE A 231 -23.69 -23.38 3.99
CA PHE A 231 -22.37 -23.86 4.37
C PHE A 231 -21.32 -23.76 3.24
N ILE A 232 -21.73 -23.99 1.98
CA ILE A 232 -20.85 -23.86 0.81
C ILE A 232 -20.50 -22.38 0.58
N PHE A 233 -21.48 -21.47 0.66
CA PHE A 233 -21.24 -20.03 0.54
C PHE A 233 -20.30 -19.53 1.63
N ASP A 234 -20.56 -19.88 2.89
CA ASP A 234 -19.67 -19.55 4.02
C ASP A 234 -18.24 -20.03 3.78
N SER A 235 -18.07 -21.27 3.32
CA SER A 235 -16.76 -21.85 3.02
C SER A 235 -16.01 -21.06 1.94
N ILE A 236 -16.70 -20.61 0.89
CA ILE A 236 -16.13 -19.80 -0.20
C ILE A 236 -15.67 -18.43 0.32
N VAL A 237 -16.48 -17.81 1.16
CA VAL A 237 -16.15 -16.49 1.73
C VAL A 237 -14.96 -16.58 2.67
N VAL A 238 -14.91 -17.59 3.53
CA VAL A 238 -13.77 -17.83 4.43
C VAL A 238 -12.50 -18.06 3.61
N ALA A 239 -12.56 -18.93 2.59
CA ALA A 239 -11.43 -19.18 1.70
C ALA A 239 -10.97 -17.90 0.97
N SER A 240 -11.90 -17.10 0.47
CA SER A 240 -11.59 -15.86 -0.23
C SER A 240 -11.02 -14.79 0.69
N SER A 241 -11.52 -14.68 1.92
CA SER A 241 -10.98 -13.81 2.96
C SER A 241 -9.53 -14.18 3.30
N PHE A 242 -9.24 -15.49 3.38
CA PHE A 242 -7.87 -15.98 3.55
C PHE A 242 -6.96 -15.61 2.36
N ILE A 243 -7.42 -15.78 1.12
CA ILE A 243 -6.69 -15.37 -0.09
C ILE A 243 -6.38 -13.87 -0.08
N ILE A 244 -7.33 -13.04 0.35
CA ILE A 244 -7.13 -11.58 0.50
C ILE A 244 -6.03 -11.28 1.51
N LEU A 245 -6.06 -11.90 2.69
CA LEU A 245 -5.03 -11.71 3.71
C LEU A 245 -3.64 -12.12 3.22
N VAL A 246 -3.53 -13.26 2.53
CA VAL A 246 -2.27 -13.70 1.90
C VAL A 246 -1.82 -12.71 0.82
N SER A 247 -2.73 -12.23 -0.02
CA SER A 247 -2.42 -11.28 -1.09
C SER A 247 -1.91 -9.94 -0.55
N TYR A 248 -2.54 -9.41 0.51
CA TYR A 248 -2.07 -8.20 1.19
C TYR A 248 -0.74 -8.42 1.91
N THR A 249 -0.53 -9.62 2.48
CA THR A 249 0.77 -10.00 3.05
C THR A 249 1.85 -9.95 1.98
N MET A 250 1.65 -10.59 0.82
CA MET A 250 2.58 -10.53 -0.31
C MET A 250 2.79 -9.10 -0.81
N LEU A 251 1.72 -8.30 -0.87
CA LEU A 251 1.80 -6.88 -1.27
C LEU A 251 2.68 -6.08 -0.31
N SER A 252 2.64 -6.36 1.00
CA SER A 252 3.48 -5.67 1.97
C SER A 252 4.98 -5.92 1.72
N PHE A 253 5.39 -7.17 1.50
CA PHE A 253 6.76 -7.53 1.12
C PHE A 253 7.16 -6.88 -0.22
N HIS A 254 6.25 -6.92 -1.20
CA HIS A 254 6.49 -6.32 -2.50
C HIS A 254 6.74 -4.81 -2.38
N LEU A 255 5.90 -4.08 -1.65
CA LEU A 255 6.03 -2.62 -1.49
C LEU A 255 7.26 -2.24 -0.68
N TYR A 256 7.57 -2.98 0.39
CA TYR A 256 8.81 -2.79 1.14
C TYR A 256 10.05 -2.96 0.25
N SER A 257 10.05 -3.96 -0.63
CA SER A 257 11.16 -4.20 -1.56
C SER A 257 11.37 -3.04 -2.55
N LYS A 258 10.32 -2.24 -2.83
CA LYS A 258 10.41 -1.08 -3.72
C LYS A 258 11.13 0.11 -3.12
N VAL A 259 11.36 0.13 -1.82
CA VAL A 259 12.04 1.25 -1.13
C VAL A 259 13.32 0.82 -0.43
N SER A 260 13.46 -0.44 -0.03
CA SER A 260 14.61 -0.93 0.75
C SER A 260 15.98 -0.66 0.12
N GLY A 261 16.11 -0.79 -1.21
CA GLY A 261 17.36 -0.48 -1.89
C GLY A 261 17.68 1.02 -1.93
N ALA A 262 16.65 1.88 -1.98
CA ALA A 262 16.84 3.33 -1.89
C ALA A 262 17.30 3.75 -0.49
N ILE A 263 16.72 3.18 0.58
CA ILE A 263 17.16 3.37 1.96
C ILE A 263 18.66 3.09 2.07
N PHE A 264 19.08 1.93 1.57
CA PHE A 264 20.48 1.54 1.61
C PHE A 264 21.39 2.48 0.81
N ALA A 265 20.93 2.98 -0.34
CA ALA A 265 21.70 3.93 -1.14
C ALA A 265 21.96 5.24 -0.38
N PHE A 266 20.94 5.83 0.27
CA PHE A 266 21.10 7.01 1.12
C PHE A 266 22.07 6.75 2.28
N PHE A 267 21.85 5.65 3.01
CA PHE A 267 22.70 5.24 4.11
C PHE A 267 24.16 5.05 3.68
N ALA A 268 24.39 4.34 2.57
CA ALA A 268 25.73 4.07 2.05
C ALA A 268 26.44 5.37 1.64
N THR A 269 25.75 6.31 1.00
CA THR A 269 26.31 7.62 0.63
C THR A 269 26.65 8.46 1.86
N MET A 270 25.72 8.63 2.80
CA MET A 270 25.97 9.36 4.06
C MET A 270 27.21 8.79 4.77
N ARG A 271 27.29 7.45 4.86
CA ARG A 271 28.42 6.76 5.47
C ARG A 271 29.74 6.97 4.72
N ALA A 272 29.73 6.88 3.39
CA ALA A 272 30.93 7.10 2.58
C ALA A 272 31.44 8.55 2.72
N PHE A 273 30.52 9.50 2.73
CA PHE A 273 30.80 10.92 2.92
C PHE A 273 31.49 11.16 4.28
N MET A 274 30.93 10.64 5.37
CA MET A 274 31.53 10.77 6.71
C MET A 274 32.91 10.10 6.85
N LYS A 275 33.20 9.06 6.05
CA LYS A 275 34.53 8.42 6.02
C LYS A 275 35.60 9.21 5.26
N GLY A 276 35.25 10.37 4.70
CA GLY A 276 36.16 11.22 3.95
C GLY A 276 36.00 11.13 2.43
N ASN A 277 35.09 10.30 1.90
CA ASN A 277 34.73 10.37 0.49
C ASN A 277 33.67 11.46 0.27
N PHE A 278 34.09 12.73 0.37
CA PHE A 278 33.19 13.88 0.26
C PHE A 278 32.57 14.05 -1.14
N GLN A 279 33.10 13.33 -2.15
CA GLN A 279 32.53 13.26 -3.50
C GLN A 279 31.40 12.23 -3.64
N ALA A 280 31.09 11.47 -2.58
CA ALA A 280 30.03 10.47 -2.63
C ALA A 280 28.67 11.12 -2.90
N ARG A 281 27.91 10.55 -3.85
CA ARG A 281 26.55 10.98 -4.20
C ARG A 281 25.60 9.79 -4.23
N VAL A 282 24.33 10.03 -3.93
CA VAL A 282 23.28 9.03 -4.01
C VAL A 282 22.94 8.79 -5.48
N HIS A 283 22.98 7.53 -5.91
CA HIS A 283 22.59 7.12 -7.25
C HIS A 283 21.45 6.10 -7.20
N LEU A 284 20.30 6.45 -7.80
CA LEU A 284 19.06 5.68 -7.72
C LEU A 284 18.65 5.13 -9.10
N ILE A 285 19.10 3.93 -9.41
CA ILE A 285 18.68 3.14 -10.58
C ILE A 285 17.42 2.34 -10.20
N GLY A 286 16.35 2.45 -10.98
CA GLY A 286 15.09 1.74 -10.71
C GLY A 286 14.17 2.38 -9.65
N TYR A 287 14.60 3.44 -8.96
CA TYR A 287 13.82 4.15 -7.95
C TYR A 287 13.42 5.56 -8.43
N SER A 288 12.69 5.66 -9.55
CA SER A 288 12.30 6.96 -10.14
C SER A 288 11.50 7.84 -9.17
N HIS A 289 10.62 7.22 -8.39
CA HIS A 289 9.75 7.83 -7.39
C HIS A 289 10.48 8.48 -6.20
N ILE A 290 11.76 8.17 -5.97
CA ILE A 290 12.59 8.73 -4.89
C ILE A 290 13.72 9.63 -5.45
N ARG A 291 13.95 9.56 -6.77
CA ARG A 291 15.10 10.20 -7.43
C ARG A 291 15.13 11.72 -7.24
N SER A 292 13.97 12.37 -7.17
CA SER A 292 13.85 13.81 -6.93
C SER A 292 14.47 14.20 -5.58
N ASP A 293 14.18 13.46 -4.51
CA ASP A 293 14.73 13.72 -3.18
C ASP A 293 16.21 13.35 -3.09
N GLY A 294 16.64 12.27 -3.75
CA GLY A 294 18.07 11.96 -3.89
C GLY A 294 18.86 13.08 -4.58
N ARG A 295 18.27 13.78 -5.56
CA ARG A 295 18.89 14.95 -6.20
C ARG A 295 18.98 16.15 -5.25
N LYS A 296 17.95 16.40 -4.42
CA LYS A 296 18.00 17.46 -3.40
C LYS A 296 19.11 17.19 -2.39
N PHE A 297 19.22 15.94 -1.93
CA PHE A 297 20.29 15.50 -1.05
C PHE A 297 21.68 15.71 -1.66
N ASN A 298 21.88 15.28 -2.92
CA ASN A 298 23.16 15.48 -3.62
C ASN A 298 23.54 16.96 -3.76
N LYS A 299 22.57 17.84 -4.10
CA LYS A 299 22.80 19.29 -4.16
C LYS A 299 23.21 19.87 -2.81
N TYR A 300 22.67 19.34 -1.72
CA TYR A 300 23.08 19.74 -0.37
C TYR A 300 24.51 19.30 -0.06
N LEU A 301 24.92 18.09 -0.46
CA LEU A 301 26.32 17.67 -0.33
C LEU A 301 27.26 18.57 -1.15
N ASP A 302 26.89 18.91 -2.38
CA ASP A 302 27.65 19.86 -3.22
C ASP A 302 27.78 21.24 -2.53
N TYR A 303 26.71 21.71 -1.88
CA TYR A 303 26.72 22.95 -1.13
C TYR A 303 27.69 22.88 0.06
N VAL A 304 27.63 21.81 0.86
CA VAL A 304 28.52 21.60 2.01
C VAL A 304 29.99 21.57 1.58
N GLU A 305 30.29 20.83 0.51
CA GLU A 305 31.63 20.71 -0.03
C GLU A 305 32.22 22.05 -0.49
N ARG A 306 31.38 22.93 -1.06
CA ARG A 306 31.80 24.29 -1.46
C ARG A 306 32.04 25.22 -0.27
N GLN A 307 31.32 25.02 0.83
CA GLN A 307 31.41 25.88 2.02
C GLN A 307 32.55 25.49 2.96
N CYS A 308 33.06 24.26 2.87
CA CYS A 308 34.07 23.73 3.77
C CYS A 308 35.39 23.41 3.05
N LYS A 309 36.51 23.64 3.74
CA LYS A 309 37.81 23.14 3.29
C LYS A 309 37.91 21.64 3.58
N VAL A 310 38.40 20.87 2.61
CA VAL A 310 38.62 19.43 2.79
C VAL A 310 39.97 19.22 3.46
N ASN A 311 39.99 18.64 4.67
CA ASN A 311 41.23 18.29 5.35
C ASN A 311 41.46 16.78 5.27
N HIS A 312 42.50 16.37 4.53
CA HIS A 312 42.87 14.98 4.33
C HIS A 312 43.82 14.45 5.42
N ASN A 313 43.57 14.78 6.68
CA ASN A 313 44.26 14.09 7.76
C ASN A 313 43.78 12.62 7.79
N LYS A 314 44.62 11.72 7.27
CA LYS A 314 44.38 10.28 7.28
C LYS A 314 44.20 9.84 8.74
N LEU A 315 43.00 9.38 9.08
CA LEU A 315 42.79 8.55 10.27
C LEU A 315 43.60 7.27 10.05
N ASN A 316 44.73 7.16 10.75
CA ASN A 316 45.54 5.93 10.83
C ASN A 316 44.74 4.82 11.54
#